data_AF-A0A5C8VCS7-F1
#
_entry.id   AF-A0A5C8VCS7-F1
#
_cell.length_a   1.000
_cell.length_b   1.000
_cell.length_c   1.000
_cell.angle_alpha   90.00
_cell.angle_beta   90.00
_cell.angle_gamma   90.00
#
_symmetry.space_group_name_H-M   'P 1'
#
loop_
_entity.id
_entity.type
_entity.pdbx_description
1 polymer ?
#
loop_
_entity_poly.entity_id
_entity_poly.type
_entity_poly.pdbx_seq_one_letter_code
_entity_poly.pdbx_strand_id
1 'polypeptide(L)'
;MVRTASSAIDPDRFTQIATLAAGAHREGGGAMCAMEAVAYIAREPPSDQPECASPSIAAFIRTWSDGLPQAERDGLILPLLPRLVGTHGSDVLERRRVVTVADWLVRTHLPAWFHLAKLNVEADELADLPELQAIADLATLCDHLKRARKRAAVANLTLRQTGSVVRAAAWDAAQQAAWVTIRDALEAAGPPILAAGWDAAYASAYAAARAYGKAPLEPTRRALQHSALALVERLIEARDPASDGSERSAVPAPAHHSAELRP
;
A
#
# COMPACT_ATOMS: atom_id res chain seq x y z
N MET A 1 -5.02 -26.33 15.87
CA MET A 1 -4.46 -26.70 14.55
C MET A 1 -5.39 -26.12 13.49
N VAL A 2 -5.11 -24.89 13.04
CA VAL A 2 -5.82 -24.31 11.90
C VAL A 2 -5.22 -24.98 10.66
N ARG A 3 -6.04 -25.74 9.91
CA ARG A 3 -5.64 -26.23 8.59
C ARG A 3 -5.42 -25.01 7.73
N THR A 4 -4.16 -24.70 7.40
CA THR A 4 -3.83 -23.89 6.23
C THR A 4 -4.32 -24.66 5.02
N ALA A 5 -5.56 -24.42 4.62
CA ALA A 5 -6.02 -24.80 3.31
C ALA A 5 -5.08 -24.10 2.33
N SER A 6 -4.36 -24.88 1.51
CA SER A 6 -3.71 -24.30 0.34
C SER A 6 -4.83 -23.66 -0.48
N SER A 7 -4.89 -22.34 -0.51
CA SER A 7 -5.87 -21.58 -1.29
C SER A 7 -5.55 -21.78 -2.77
N ALA A 8 -6.01 -22.90 -3.33
CA ALA A 8 -5.84 -23.22 -4.73
C ALA A 8 -6.78 -22.35 -5.55
N ILE A 9 -6.24 -21.72 -6.59
CA ILE A 9 -7.01 -20.93 -7.55
C ILE A 9 -7.88 -21.87 -8.38
N ASP A 10 -9.17 -21.56 -8.50
CA ASP A 10 -10.11 -22.23 -9.41
C ASP A 10 -10.04 -21.55 -10.80
N PRO A 11 -9.39 -22.19 -11.80
CA PRO A 11 -9.20 -21.57 -13.13
C PRO A 11 -10.53 -21.39 -13.86
N ASP A 12 -11.49 -22.30 -13.67
CA ASP A 12 -12.80 -22.21 -14.33
C ASP A 12 -13.58 -21.01 -13.80
N ARG A 13 -13.50 -20.74 -12.49
CA ARG A 13 -14.08 -19.53 -11.90
C ARG A 13 -13.39 -18.26 -12.38
N PHE A 14 -12.07 -18.26 -12.51
CA PHE A 14 -11.34 -17.09 -12.99
C PHE A 14 -11.74 -16.71 -14.42
N THR A 15 -11.90 -17.69 -15.32
CA THR A 15 -12.33 -17.43 -16.71
C THR A 15 -13.75 -16.86 -16.83
N GLN A 16 -14.59 -16.98 -15.79
CA GLN A 16 -15.94 -16.40 -15.77
C GLN A 16 -15.93 -14.91 -15.43
N ILE A 17 -14.81 -14.36 -14.96
CA ILE A 17 -14.69 -12.97 -14.54
C ILE A 17 -14.21 -12.12 -15.71
N ALA A 18 -15.14 -11.47 -16.39
CA ALA A 18 -14.84 -10.57 -17.50
C ALA A 18 -14.64 -9.10 -17.07
N THR A 19 -15.17 -8.70 -15.92
CA THR A 19 -15.15 -7.31 -15.43
C THR A 19 -15.34 -7.26 -13.92
N LEU A 20 -14.86 -6.17 -13.31
CA LEU A 20 -14.97 -5.88 -11.88
C LEU A 20 -15.89 -4.69 -11.64
N ALA A 21 -16.71 -4.75 -10.61
CA ALA A 21 -17.57 -3.66 -10.20
C ALA A 21 -17.00 -2.92 -8.98
N ALA A 22 -17.46 -1.68 -8.77
CA ALA A 22 -17.09 -0.87 -7.60
C ALA A 22 -18.18 -0.95 -6.52
N GLY A 23 -17.73 -0.93 -5.27
CA GLY A 23 -18.59 -0.95 -4.08
C GLY A 23 -19.08 -2.35 -3.71
N ALA A 24 -20.06 -2.36 -2.80
CA ALA A 24 -20.65 -3.60 -2.28
C ALA A 24 -21.75 -4.12 -3.22
N HIS A 25 -21.79 -5.44 -3.39
CA HIS A 25 -22.77 -6.09 -4.26
C HIS A 25 -23.61 -7.10 -3.49
N ARG A 26 -24.85 -7.30 -3.94
CA ARG A 26 -25.71 -8.36 -3.40
C ARG A 26 -25.26 -9.70 -3.97
N GLU A 27 -25.23 -10.71 -3.10
CA GLU A 27 -25.01 -12.10 -3.51
C GLU A 27 -25.98 -12.50 -4.64
N GLY A 28 -25.44 -13.16 -5.67
CA GLY A 28 -26.20 -13.63 -6.83
C GLY A 28 -26.49 -12.58 -7.91
N GLY A 29 -26.05 -11.32 -7.74
CA GLY A 29 -26.23 -10.25 -8.73
C GLY A 29 -25.28 -10.29 -9.93
N GLY A 30 -24.32 -11.23 -9.96
CA GLY A 30 -23.33 -11.38 -11.04
C GLY A 30 -22.18 -10.36 -11.04
N ALA A 31 -22.38 -9.17 -10.45
CA ALA A 31 -21.33 -8.19 -10.21
C ALA A 31 -20.51 -8.56 -8.97
N MET A 32 -19.17 -8.43 -9.06
CA MET A 32 -18.24 -8.66 -7.96
C MET A 32 -17.21 -7.54 -7.91
N CYS A 33 -16.89 -7.06 -6.71
CA CYS A 33 -15.71 -6.24 -6.49
C CYS A 33 -14.43 -7.08 -6.61
N ALA A 34 -13.28 -6.42 -6.63
CA ALA A 34 -11.99 -7.10 -6.75
C ALA A 34 -11.77 -8.16 -5.66
N MET A 35 -12.12 -7.87 -4.40
CA MET A 35 -11.88 -8.81 -3.30
C MET A 35 -12.92 -9.93 -3.21
N GLU A 36 -14.17 -9.67 -3.60
CA GLU A 36 -15.19 -10.72 -3.77
C GLU A 36 -14.79 -11.69 -4.90
N ALA A 37 -14.21 -11.17 -5.98
CA ALA A 37 -13.66 -11.99 -7.06
C ALA A 37 -12.48 -12.85 -6.58
N VAL A 38 -11.60 -12.34 -5.70
CA VAL A 38 -10.55 -13.13 -5.05
C VAL A 38 -11.13 -14.26 -4.20
N ALA A 39 -12.12 -13.95 -3.35
CA ALA A 39 -12.82 -14.96 -2.55
C ALA A 39 -13.44 -16.05 -3.45
N TYR A 40 -14.08 -15.62 -4.54
CA TYR A 40 -14.73 -16.51 -5.50
C TYR A 40 -13.74 -17.49 -6.15
N ILE A 41 -12.61 -17.01 -6.68
CA ILE A 41 -11.60 -17.88 -7.31
C ILE A 41 -10.85 -18.75 -6.28
N ALA A 42 -10.78 -18.34 -5.02
CA ALA A 42 -10.20 -19.13 -3.92
C ALA A 42 -11.19 -20.15 -3.31
N ARG A 43 -12.44 -20.19 -3.79
CA ARG A 43 -13.56 -20.99 -3.24
C ARG A 43 -13.89 -20.69 -1.78
N GLU A 44 -13.67 -19.44 -1.37
CA GLU A 44 -14.10 -18.93 -0.08
C GLU A 44 -15.57 -18.46 -0.14
N PRO A 45 -16.24 -18.32 1.01
CA PRO A 45 -17.51 -17.59 1.09
C PRO A 45 -17.38 -16.16 0.52
N PRO A 46 -18.44 -15.58 -0.07
CA PRO A 46 -18.42 -14.20 -0.54
C PRO A 46 -17.96 -13.23 0.56
N SER A 47 -16.89 -12.49 0.30
CA SER A 47 -16.30 -11.54 1.25
C SER A 47 -15.45 -10.52 0.50
N ASP A 48 -15.45 -9.26 0.97
CA ASP A 48 -14.53 -8.21 0.52
C ASP A 48 -13.21 -8.19 1.32
N GLN A 49 -13.09 -9.13 2.26
CA GLN A 49 -11.93 -9.42 3.12
C GLN A 49 -11.70 -10.94 3.14
N PRO A 50 -11.29 -11.54 2.01
CA PRO A 50 -11.04 -12.99 1.93
C PRO A 50 -9.88 -13.42 2.83
N GLU A 51 -9.98 -14.61 3.40
CA GLU A 51 -8.97 -15.18 4.30
C GLU A 51 -7.68 -15.53 3.55
N CYS A 52 -7.78 -15.93 2.27
CA CYS A 52 -6.61 -16.24 1.44
C CYS A 52 -5.73 -15.03 1.12
N ALA A 53 -6.23 -13.80 1.31
CA ALA A 53 -5.50 -12.59 0.99
C ALA A 53 -4.95 -11.90 2.24
N SER A 54 -3.83 -11.20 2.05
CA SER A 54 -3.29 -10.26 3.01
C SER A 54 -4.31 -9.15 3.32
N PRO A 55 -4.65 -8.87 4.60
CA PRO A 55 -5.56 -7.79 4.97
C PRO A 55 -5.11 -6.42 4.45
N SER A 56 -3.80 -6.13 4.49
CA SER A 56 -3.27 -4.85 4.01
C SER A 56 -3.38 -4.68 2.49
N ILE A 57 -3.10 -5.76 1.73
CA ILE A 57 -3.28 -5.77 0.27
C ILE A 57 -4.77 -5.70 -0.10
N ALA A 58 -5.63 -6.44 0.61
CA ALA A 58 -7.08 -6.43 0.40
C ALA A 58 -7.67 -5.03 0.61
N ALA A 59 -7.27 -4.34 1.68
CA ALA A 59 -7.68 -2.97 1.95
C ALA A 59 -7.24 -1.99 0.85
N PHE A 60 -6.01 -2.15 0.36
CA PHE A 60 -5.48 -1.35 -0.73
C PHE A 60 -6.25 -1.60 -2.04
N ILE A 61 -6.33 -2.86 -2.49
CA ILE A 61 -6.98 -3.24 -3.74
C ILE A 61 -8.45 -2.85 -3.77
N ARG A 62 -9.20 -3.09 -2.68
CA ARG A 62 -10.62 -2.74 -2.61
C ARG A 62 -10.82 -1.24 -2.83
N THR A 63 -10.13 -0.42 -2.04
CA THR A 63 -10.24 1.05 -2.12
C THR A 63 -9.76 1.57 -3.47
N TRP A 64 -8.66 1.01 -3.99
CA TRP A 64 -8.11 1.42 -5.28
C TRP A 64 -9.07 1.09 -6.42
N SER A 65 -9.59 -0.14 -6.45
CA SER A 65 -10.58 -0.62 -7.42
C SER A 65 -11.83 0.27 -7.45
N ASP A 66 -12.36 0.63 -6.28
CA ASP A 66 -13.56 1.46 -6.16
C ASP A 66 -13.38 2.87 -6.73
N GLY A 67 -12.18 3.43 -6.60
CA GLY A 67 -11.85 4.76 -7.11
C GLY A 67 -11.44 4.81 -8.59
N LEU A 68 -11.18 3.67 -9.24
CA LEU A 68 -10.74 3.61 -10.63
C LEU A 68 -11.91 3.68 -11.62
N PRO A 69 -11.72 4.34 -12.79
CA PRO A 69 -12.61 4.17 -13.94
C PRO A 69 -12.66 2.70 -14.39
N GLN A 70 -13.79 2.26 -14.96
CA GLN A 70 -14.03 0.85 -15.33
C GLN A 70 -12.90 0.23 -16.15
N ALA A 71 -12.45 0.89 -17.21
CA ALA A 71 -11.40 0.38 -18.08
C ALA A 71 -10.04 0.24 -17.36
N GLU A 72 -9.73 1.15 -16.44
CA GLU A 72 -8.51 1.08 -15.62
C GLU A 72 -8.63 -0.01 -14.55
N ARG A 73 -9.81 -0.18 -13.94
CA ARG A 73 -10.07 -1.25 -12.98
C ARG A 73 -9.88 -2.62 -13.62
N ASP A 74 -10.51 -2.85 -14.76
CA ASP A 74 -10.39 -4.13 -15.48
C ASP A 74 -8.98 -4.33 -16.03
N GLY A 75 -8.33 -3.28 -16.52
CA GLY A 75 -6.97 -3.37 -17.07
C GLY A 75 -5.86 -3.57 -16.03
N LEU A 76 -5.98 -2.96 -14.85
CA LEU A 76 -4.94 -2.97 -13.81
C LEU A 76 -5.19 -4.02 -12.73
N ILE A 77 -6.45 -4.22 -12.32
CA ILE A 77 -6.76 -5.03 -11.12
C ILE A 77 -7.12 -6.46 -11.47
N LEU A 78 -7.92 -6.69 -12.52
CA LEU A 78 -8.36 -8.04 -12.92
C LEU A 78 -7.18 -9.00 -13.15
N PRO A 79 -6.07 -8.61 -13.81
CA PRO A 79 -4.91 -9.50 -13.98
C PRO A 79 -4.19 -9.86 -12.67
N LEU A 80 -4.40 -9.09 -11.60
CA LEU A 80 -3.76 -9.33 -10.30
C LEU A 80 -4.51 -10.36 -9.46
N LEU A 81 -5.81 -10.60 -9.70
CA LEU A 81 -6.65 -11.43 -8.83
C LEU A 81 -6.03 -12.79 -8.46
N PRO A 82 -5.48 -13.58 -9.42
CA PRO A 82 -4.87 -14.86 -9.08
C PRO A 82 -3.64 -14.72 -8.18
N ARG A 83 -2.88 -13.62 -8.31
CA ARG A 83 -1.67 -13.35 -7.52
C ARG A 83 -1.99 -12.88 -6.09
N LEU A 84 -3.24 -12.47 -5.82
CA LEU A 84 -3.69 -12.07 -4.48
C LEU A 84 -4.01 -13.28 -3.61
N VAL A 85 -4.36 -14.42 -4.21
CA VAL A 85 -4.67 -15.67 -3.51
C VAL A 85 -3.39 -16.22 -2.86
N GLY A 86 -3.48 -16.54 -1.57
CA GLY A 86 -2.34 -17.07 -0.79
C GLY A 86 -1.36 -15.99 -0.34
N THR A 87 -1.72 -14.71 -0.42
CA THR A 87 -0.88 -13.62 0.11
C THR A 87 -0.99 -13.44 1.61
N HIS A 88 -1.99 -14.06 2.26
CA HIS A 88 -2.10 -14.05 3.72
C HIS A 88 -0.83 -14.63 4.36
N GLY A 89 -0.25 -13.91 5.33
CA GLY A 89 0.99 -14.28 5.98
C GLY A 89 0.99 -13.91 7.46
N SER A 90 2.16 -13.89 8.09
CA SER A 90 2.25 -13.54 9.52
C SER A 90 1.96 -12.06 9.78
N ASP A 91 1.64 -11.73 11.04
CA ASP A 91 1.52 -10.34 11.50
C ASP A 91 2.80 -9.52 11.26
N VAL A 92 3.98 -10.16 11.25
CA VAL A 92 5.25 -9.50 10.96
C VAL A 92 5.30 -9.05 9.51
N LEU A 93 4.89 -9.91 8.58
CA LEU A 93 4.79 -9.57 7.17
C LEU A 93 3.72 -8.51 6.91
N GLU A 94 2.58 -8.59 7.58
CA GLU A 94 1.53 -7.57 7.47
C GLU A 94 2.02 -6.19 7.93
N ARG A 95 2.70 -6.11 9.08
CA ARG A 95 3.30 -4.83 9.53
C ARG A 95 4.30 -4.29 8.51
N ARG A 96 5.15 -5.15 7.94
CA ARG A 96 6.12 -4.75 6.92
C ARG A 96 5.43 -4.23 5.65
N ARG A 97 4.36 -4.88 5.19
CA ARG A 97 3.55 -4.42 4.04
C ARG A 97 2.96 -3.04 4.29
N VAL A 98 2.40 -2.81 5.49
CA VAL A 98 1.87 -1.49 5.90
C VAL A 98 2.97 -0.41 5.88
N VAL A 99 4.18 -0.74 6.36
CA VAL A 99 5.34 0.17 6.27
C VAL A 99 5.71 0.45 4.81
N THR A 100 5.73 -0.55 3.94
CA THR A 100 6.03 -0.37 2.51
C THR A 100 5.01 0.54 1.81
N VAL A 101 3.72 0.46 2.18
CA VAL A 101 2.69 1.39 1.68
C VAL A 101 2.93 2.81 2.20
N ALA A 102 3.29 2.98 3.46
CA ALA A 102 3.62 4.28 4.04
C ALA A 102 4.86 4.90 3.38
N ASP A 103 5.90 4.10 3.14
CA ASP A 103 7.14 4.51 2.45
C ASP A 103 6.83 5.01 1.04
N TRP A 104 6.03 4.26 0.27
CA TRP A 104 5.61 4.66 -1.06
C TRP A 104 4.83 5.97 -1.06
N LEU A 105 3.90 6.14 -0.11
CA LEU A 105 3.12 7.38 0.01
C LEU A 105 4.05 8.59 0.24
N VAL A 106 5.04 8.44 1.12
CA VAL A 106 5.95 9.53 1.51
C VAL A 106 7.01 9.84 0.46
N ARG A 107 7.63 8.82 -0.12
CA ARG A 107 8.81 8.96 -0.97
C ARG A 107 8.54 8.90 -2.46
N THR A 108 7.33 8.51 -2.86
CA THR A 108 6.95 8.39 -4.29
C THR A 108 5.71 9.22 -4.63
N HIS A 109 4.60 9.00 -3.92
CA HIS A 109 3.33 9.67 -4.24
C HIS A 109 3.39 11.17 -3.91
N LEU A 110 3.80 11.52 -2.68
CA LEU A 110 3.92 12.91 -2.23
C LEU A 110 4.87 13.75 -3.12
N PRO A 111 6.11 13.32 -3.42
CA PRO A 111 7.02 14.06 -4.28
C PRO A 111 6.47 14.35 -5.68
N ALA A 112 5.78 13.39 -6.31
CA ALA A 112 5.21 13.58 -7.64
C ALA A 112 4.22 14.76 -7.68
N TRP A 113 3.38 14.87 -6.66
CA TRP A 113 2.45 15.99 -6.52
C TRP A 113 3.17 17.29 -6.14
N PHE A 114 4.19 17.26 -5.27
CA PHE A 114 4.99 18.44 -4.95
C PHE A 114 5.76 19.00 -6.16
N HIS A 115 6.33 18.16 -7.02
CA HIS A 115 6.94 18.61 -8.27
C HIS A 115 5.94 19.30 -9.19
N LEU A 116 4.73 18.76 -9.28
CA LEU A 116 3.66 19.40 -10.04
C LEU A 116 3.31 20.76 -9.45
N ALA A 117 3.28 20.87 -8.11
CA ALA A 117 3.10 22.12 -7.37
C ALA A 117 4.29 23.10 -7.43
N LYS A 118 5.41 22.73 -8.07
CA LYS A 118 6.69 23.46 -8.08
C LYS A 118 7.36 23.60 -6.71
N LEU A 119 7.02 22.72 -5.78
CA LEU A 119 7.70 22.53 -4.49
C LEU A 119 8.84 21.51 -4.65
N ASN A 120 9.77 21.78 -5.57
CA ASN A 120 10.77 20.79 -5.99
C ASN A 120 11.72 20.42 -4.86
N VAL A 121 12.16 21.40 -4.06
CA VAL A 121 13.09 21.16 -2.94
C VAL A 121 12.46 20.22 -1.93
N GLU A 122 11.20 20.47 -1.54
CA GLU A 122 10.48 19.61 -0.61
C GLU A 122 10.17 18.22 -1.21
N ALA A 123 9.95 18.15 -2.52
CA ALA A 123 9.75 16.89 -3.21
C ALA A 123 11.02 16.03 -3.18
N ASP A 124 12.15 16.62 -3.56
CA ASP A 124 13.46 15.97 -3.59
C ASP A 124 13.87 15.54 -2.17
N GLU A 125 13.70 16.43 -1.17
CA GLU A 125 13.99 16.13 0.23
C GLU A 125 13.19 14.93 0.75
N LEU A 126 11.93 14.78 0.35
CA LEU A 126 11.10 13.62 0.71
C LEU A 126 11.50 12.35 -0.05
N ALA A 127 11.81 12.45 -1.35
CA ALA A 127 12.19 11.31 -2.18
C ALA A 127 13.54 10.70 -1.72
N ASP A 128 14.48 11.55 -1.31
CA ASP A 128 15.83 11.18 -0.88
C ASP A 128 15.92 10.66 0.57
N LEU A 129 14.79 10.62 1.30
CA LEU A 129 14.75 10.01 2.62
C LEU A 129 15.16 8.53 2.56
N PRO A 130 15.78 7.99 3.63
CA PRO A 130 15.98 6.55 3.75
C PRO A 130 14.62 5.83 3.78
N GLU A 131 14.62 4.56 3.36
CA GLU A 131 13.42 3.73 3.40
C GLU A 131 12.89 3.58 4.82
N LEU A 132 11.58 3.80 4.98
CA LEU A 132 10.93 3.61 6.28
C LEU A 132 11.02 2.14 6.68
N GLN A 133 11.49 1.90 7.90
CA GLN A 133 11.58 0.55 8.48
C GLN A 133 10.43 0.28 9.45
N ALA A 134 9.83 1.34 10.02
CA ALA A 134 8.68 1.27 10.90
C ALA A 134 7.76 2.49 10.72
N ILE A 135 6.48 2.33 11.07
CA ILE A 135 5.52 3.45 11.10
C ILE A 135 5.94 4.55 12.07
N ALA A 136 6.65 4.20 13.15
CA ALA A 136 7.19 5.16 14.10
C ALA A 136 8.20 6.13 13.45
N ASP A 137 8.87 5.74 12.35
CA ASP A 137 9.83 6.60 11.66
C ASP A 137 9.15 7.88 11.13
N LEU A 138 7.85 7.82 10.82
CA LEU A 138 7.05 8.98 10.41
C LEU A 138 6.97 10.07 11.49
N ALA A 139 7.17 9.73 12.77
CA ALA A 139 7.24 10.71 13.84
C ALA A 139 8.38 11.72 13.59
N THR A 140 9.53 11.23 13.11
CA THR A 140 10.70 12.07 12.80
C THR A 140 10.45 12.99 11.59
N LEU A 141 9.55 12.58 10.70
CA LEU A 141 9.17 13.33 9.52
C LEU A 141 8.04 14.33 9.77
N CYS A 142 7.36 14.27 10.91
CA CYS A 142 6.20 15.10 11.22
C CYS A 142 6.48 16.59 11.00
N ASP A 143 7.61 17.10 11.46
CA ASP A 143 7.95 18.51 11.31
C ASP A 143 8.30 18.87 9.86
N HIS A 144 8.91 17.94 9.12
CA HIS A 144 9.16 18.10 7.70
C HIS A 144 7.84 18.16 6.91
N LEU A 145 6.94 17.21 7.15
CA LEU A 145 5.59 17.14 6.58
C LEU A 145 4.74 18.38 6.92
N LYS A 146 4.81 18.86 8.16
CA LYS A 146 4.15 20.13 8.57
C LYS A 146 4.73 21.35 7.86
N ARG A 147 6.05 21.42 7.67
CA ARG A 147 6.69 22.52 6.92
C ARG A 147 6.28 22.50 5.45
N ALA A 148 6.32 21.33 4.82
CA ALA A 148 5.90 21.14 3.45
C ALA A 148 4.41 21.50 3.28
N ARG A 149 3.54 21.07 4.21
CA ARG A 149 2.13 21.50 4.30
C ARG A 149 2.00 23.01 4.40
N LYS A 150 2.75 23.67 5.29
CA LYS A 150 2.66 25.13 5.46
C LYS A 150 3.06 25.86 4.18
N ARG A 151 4.11 25.40 3.50
CA ARG A 151 4.53 25.96 2.19
C ARG A 151 3.48 25.72 1.11
N ALA A 152 2.93 24.51 1.03
CA ALA A 152 1.80 24.17 0.17
C ALA A 152 0.55 25.04 0.46
N ALA A 153 0.25 25.30 1.74
CA ALA A 153 -0.88 26.13 2.16
C ALA A 153 -0.66 27.63 1.86
N VAL A 154 0.57 28.14 1.99
CA VAL A 154 0.91 29.52 1.57
C VAL A 154 0.79 29.66 0.06
N ALA A 155 1.22 28.65 -0.71
CA ALA A 155 0.94 28.60 -2.14
C ALA A 155 -0.58 28.63 -2.42
N ASN A 156 -1.40 28.02 -1.55
CA ASN A 156 -2.87 27.96 -1.67
C ASN A 156 -3.59 29.28 -1.28
N LEU A 157 -3.16 30.00 -0.24
CA LEU A 157 -3.81 31.22 0.28
C LEU A 157 -3.92 32.39 -0.72
N THR A 158 -3.16 32.35 -1.80
CA THR A 158 -3.22 33.40 -2.84
C THR A 158 -4.38 33.23 -3.84
N LEU A 159 -5.19 32.15 -3.79
CA LEU A 159 -6.18 31.87 -4.84
C LEU A 159 -7.51 31.31 -4.30
N ARG A 160 -8.55 32.16 -4.26
CA ARG A 160 -9.93 31.83 -3.85
C ARG A 160 -10.74 31.03 -4.91
N GLN A 161 -10.11 30.31 -5.84
CA GLN A 161 -10.77 29.80 -7.06
C GLN A 161 -10.43 28.36 -7.49
N THR A 162 -9.96 27.47 -6.62
CA THR A 162 -9.77 26.06 -6.99
C THR A 162 -11.12 25.32 -7.08
N GLY A 163 -11.52 24.93 -8.30
CA GLY A 163 -12.76 24.19 -8.59
C GLY A 163 -12.73 22.72 -8.11
N SER A 164 -13.90 22.09 -8.05
CA SER A 164 -14.10 20.70 -7.57
C SER A 164 -13.31 19.63 -8.33
N VAL A 165 -13.07 19.84 -9.63
CA VAL A 165 -12.36 18.91 -10.51
C VAL A 165 -10.94 18.64 -10.02
N VAL A 166 -10.24 19.67 -9.57
CA VAL A 166 -8.85 19.53 -9.16
C VAL A 166 -8.72 18.92 -7.77
N ARG A 167 -9.73 19.13 -6.90
CA ARG A 167 -9.84 18.42 -5.61
C ARG A 167 -10.02 16.92 -5.83
N ALA A 168 -10.85 16.52 -6.79
CA ALA A 168 -11.08 15.11 -7.11
C ALA A 168 -9.85 14.45 -7.75
N ALA A 169 -9.10 15.17 -8.59
CA ALA A 169 -7.93 14.62 -9.28
C ALA A 169 -6.73 14.38 -8.35
N ALA A 170 -6.56 15.24 -7.33
CA ALA A 170 -5.44 15.15 -6.42
C ALA A 170 -5.66 14.16 -5.27
N TRP A 171 -6.92 13.86 -4.96
CA TRP A 171 -7.34 12.78 -4.09
C TRP A 171 -7.56 11.50 -4.91
N ASP A 172 -6.50 11.06 -5.59
CA ASP A 172 -6.59 9.92 -6.50
C ASP A 172 -6.86 8.59 -5.75
N ALA A 173 -7.36 7.60 -6.50
CA ALA A 173 -7.76 6.31 -5.94
C ALA A 173 -6.61 5.58 -5.22
N ALA A 174 -5.37 5.75 -5.67
CA ALA A 174 -4.21 5.08 -5.07
C ALA A 174 -3.79 5.76 -3.76
N GLN A 175 -3.91 7.09 -3.65
CA GLN A 175 -3.71 7.81 -2.40
C GLN A 175 -4.72 7.36 -1.34
N GLN A 176 -5.98 7.25 -1.72
CA GLN A 176 -7.06 6.79 -0.85
C GLN A 176 -6.79 5.37 -0.34
N ALA A 177 -6.39 4.49 -1.26
CA ALA A 177 -6.02 3.12 -0.94
C ALA A 177 -4.86 3.04 0.04
N ALA A 178 -3.78 3.77 -0.23
CA ALA A 178 -2.63 3.83 0.67
C ALA A 178 -3.03 4.32 2.07
N TRP A 179 -3.86 5.36 2.15
CA TRP A 179 -4.33 5.89 3.42
C TRP A 179 -5.12 4.85 4.22
N VAL A 180 -6.12 4.21 3.60
CA VAL A 180 -6.94 3.20 4.27
C VAL A 180 -6.08 2.06 4.80
N THR A 181 -5.05 1.65 4.05
CA THR A 181 -4.13 0.59 4.49
C THR A 181 -3.27 0.97 5.70
N ILE A 182 -2.86 2.24 5.84
CA ILE A 182 -1.93 2.65 6.91
C ILE A 182 -2.62 3.30 8.12
N ARG A 183 -3.88 3.75 7.99
CA ARG A 183 -4.60 4.56 8.99
C ARG A 183 -4.55 3.94 10.39
N ASP A 184 -4.91 2.66 10.50
CA ASP A 184 -5.03 2.00 11.80
C ASP A 184 -3.66 1.89 12.50
N ALA A 185 -2.59 1.69 11.72
CA ALA A 185 -1.22 1.70 12.24
C ALA A 185 -0.75 3.10 12.68
N LEU A 186 -1.17 4.15 11.96
CA LEU A 186 -0.92 5.54 12.36
C LEU A 186 -1.68 5.91 13.64
N GLU A 187 -2.93 5.47 13.77
CA GLU A 187 -3.74 5.66 14.99
C GLU A 187 -3.08 4.99 16.19
N ALA A 188 -2.59 3.76 16.03
CA ALA A 188 -1.85 3.04 17.07
C ALA A 188 -0.52 3.71 17.44
N ALA A 189 0.17 4.32 16.48
CA ALA A 189 1.44 5.02 16.71
C ALA A 189 1.25 6.39 17.41
N GLY A 190 0.06 6.99 17.28
CA GLY A 190 -0.40 8.10 18.11
C GLY A 190 -0.96 9.29 17.32
N PRO A 191 -1.83 10.13 17.96
CA PRO A 191 -2.54 11.22 17.28
C PRO A 191 -1.67 12.21 16.48
N PRO A 192 -0.46 12.60 16.93
CA PRO A 192 0.38 13.53 16.18
C PRO A 192 0.85 13.01 14.82
N ILE A 193 1.10 11.70 14.71
CA ILE A 193 1.59 11.06 13.49
C ILE A 193 0.45 10.95 12.47
N LEU A 194 -0.73 10.51 12.93
CA LEU A 194 -1.95 10.48 12.13
C LEU A 194 -2.27 11.86 11.54
N ALA A 195 -2.26 12.90 12.37
CA ALA A 195 -2.53 14.26 11.94
C ALA A 195 -1.51 14.74 10.90
N ALA A 196 -0.21 14.53 11.12
CA ALA A 196 0.83 14.99 10.20
C ALA A 196 0.80 14.28 8.83
N GLY A 197 0.54 12.96 8.81
CA GLY A 197 0.39 12.19 7.57
C GLY A 197 -0.84 12.61 6.76
N TRP A 198 -1.99 12.74 7.43
CA TRP A 198 -3.24 13.24 6.84
C TRP A 198 -3.08 14.64 6.25
N ASP A 199 -2.42 15.52 7.00
CA ASP A 199 -2.32 16.93 6.68
C ASP A 199 -1.37 17.26 5.52
N ALA A 200 -0.29 16.49 5.35
CA ALA A 200 0.68 16.69 4.28
C ALA A 200 0.25 16.07 2.94
N ALA A 201 -0.31 14.86 2.97
CA ALA A 201 -0.95 14.21 1.82
C ALA A 201 -2.10 15.05 1.25
N TYR A 202 -2.91 15.63 2.14
CA TYR A 202 -3.96 16.55 1.75
C TYR A 202 -3.35 17.81 1.13
N ALA A 203 -2.43 18.51 1.81
CA ALA A 203 -1.90 19.79 1.33
C ALA A 203 -1.08 19.72 0.03
N SER A 204 -0.37 18.62 -0.24
CA SER A 204 0.39 18.41 -1.49
C SER A 204 -0.52 18.36 -2.71
N ALA A 205 -1.58 17.58 -2.60
CA ALA A 205 -2.65 17.46 -3.57
C ALA A 205 -3.26 18.84 -3.90
N TYR A 206 -3.50 19.68 -2.88
CA TYR A 206 -3.98 21.06 -3.07
C TYR A 206 -2.97 21.98 -3.76
N ALA A 207 -1.68 21.87 -3.47
CA ALA A 207 -0.68 22.72 -4.10
C ALA A 207 -0.45 22.34 -5.57
N ALA A 208 -0.56 21.06 -5.90
CA ALA A 208 -0.41 20.57 -7.27
C ALA A 208 -1.59 20.96 -8.16
N ALA A 209 -2.79 20.96 -7.57
CA ALA A 209 -4.01 21.44 -8.18
C ALA A 209 -3.89 22.89 -8.70
N ARG A 210 -3.01 23.70 -8.10
CA ARG A 210 -2.77 25.10 -8.49
C ARG A 210 -1.92 25.26 -9.76
N ALA A 211 -1.00 24.34 -10.06
CA ALA A 211 -0.16 24.42 -11.27
C ALA A 211 -0.94 24.14 -12.57
N TYR A 212 -2.20 23.73 -12.44
CA TYR A 212 -3.12 23.33 -13.50
C TYR A 212 -3.52 24.46 -14.48
N GLY A 213 -2.95 25.66 -14.37
CA GLY A 213 -3.03 26.67 -15.43
C GLY A 213 -2.15 26.36 -16.66
N LYS A 214 -1.17 25.45 -16.56
CA LYS A 214 -0.19 25.18 -17.65
C LYS A 214 0.23 23.71 -17.84
N ALA A 215 0.02 22.81 -16.88
CA ALA A 215 0.50 21.42 -16.96
C ALA A 215 -0.66 20.40 -16.88
N PRO A 216 -0.70 19.38 -17.75
CA PRO A 216 -1.71 18.32 -17.67
C PRO A 216 -1.46 17.44 -16.43
N LEU A 217 -2.52 17.13 -15.66
CA LEU A 217 -2.47 16.22 -14.49
C LEU A 217 -2.32 14.76 -14.90
N GLU A 218 -2.82 14.44 -16.09
CA GLU A 218 -3.01 13.08 -16.56
C GLU A 218 -1.70 12.26 -16.66
N PRO A 219 -0.56 12.81 -17.10
CA PRO A 219 0.72 12.09 -17.04
C PRO A 219 1.14 11.71 -15.61
N THR A 220 1.02 12.64 -14.65
CA THR A 220 1.34 12.38 -13.24
C THR A 220 0.42 11.32 -12.67
N ARG A 221 -0.90 11.43 -12.94
CA ARG A 221 -1.89 10.43 -12.52
C ARG A 221 -1.54 9.05 -13.06
N ARG A 222 -1.28 8.92 -14.36
CA ARG A 222 -0.90 7.63 -14.97
C ARG A 222 0.41 7.07 -14.43
N ALA A 223 1.41 7.91 -14.19
CA ALA A 223 2.66 7.50 -13.56
C ALA A 223 2.42 6.96 -12.14
N LEU A 224 1.58 7.63 -11.36
CA LEU A 224 1.20 7.18 -10.02
C LEU A 224 0.35 5.90 -10.03
N GLN A 225 -0.50 5.69 -11.03
CA GLN A 225 -1.23 4.41 -11.20
C GLN A 225 -0.28 3.24 -11.49
N HIS A 226 0.69 3.43 -12.38
CA HIS A 226 1.72 2.40 -12.62
C HIS A 226 2.61 2.17 -11.39
N SER A 227 2.90 3.23 -10.64
CA SER A 227 3.65 3.11 -9.39
C SER A 227 2.87 2.37 -8.31
N ALA A 228 1.54 2.58 -8.23
CA ALA A 228 0.65 1.84 -7.34
C ALA A 228 0.57 0.35 -7.73
N LEU A 229 0.53 0.04 -9.03
CA LEU A 229 0.65 -1.33 -9.51
C LEU A 229 1.96 -1.98 -9.04
N ALA A 230 3.09 -1.31 -9.27
CA ALA A 230 4.41 -1.80 -8.84
C ALA A 230 4.52 -1.95 -7.31
N LEU A 231 3.88 -1.07 -6.54
CA LEU A 231 3.74 -1.22 -5.10
C LEU A 231 3.00 -2.52 -4.77
N VAL A 232 1.82 -2.75 -5.35
CA VAL A 232 1.04 -3.97 -5.10
C VAL A 232 1.84 -5.23 -5.45
N GLU A 233 2.53 -5.25 -6.59
CA GLU A 233 3.39 -6.37 -6.98
C GLU A 233 4.47 -6.64 -5.93
N ARG A 234 5.11 -5.59 -5.42
CA ARG A 234 6.09 -5.72 -4.32
C ARG A 234 5.46 -6.27 -3.03
N LEU A 235 4.23 -5.85 -2.69
CA LEU A 235 3.52 -6.38 -1.52
C LEU A 235 3.18 -7.87 -1.68
N ILE A 236 2.79 -8.28 -2.89
CA ILE A 236 2.52 -9.67 -3.26
C ILE A 236 3.80 -10.51 -3.17
N GLU A 237 4.94 -9.97 -3.61
CA GLU A 237 6.24 -10.65 -3.63
C GLU A 237 6.93 -10.68 -2.27
N ALA A 238 6.53 -9.84 -1.33
CA ALA A 238 7.02 -9.89 0.04
C ALA A 238 6.75 -11.26 0.67
N ARG A 239 7.73 -11.76 1.42
CA ARG A 239 7.70 -13.06 2.11
C ARG A 239 7.95 -12.85 3.59
N ASP A 240 7.42 -13.77 4.39
CA ASP A 240 7.74 -13.86 5.80
C ASP A 240 9.25 -13.95 6.00
N PRO A 241 9.79 -13.36 7.08
CA PRO A 241 11.17 -13.64 7.47
C PRO A 241 11.31 -15.15 7.64
N ALA A 242 12.41 -15.73 7.15
CA ALA A 242 12.68 -17.13 7.35
C ALA A 242 12.53 -17.43 8.86
N SER A 243 11.67 -18.38 9.20
CA SER A 243 11.64 -18.94 10.54
C SER A 243 13.02 -19.53 10.76
N ASP A 244 13.87 -18.87 11.56
CA ASP A 244 15.17 -19.42 11.94
C ASP A 244 14.90 -20.80 12.52
N GLY A 245 15.27 -21.81 11.73
CA GLY A 245 15.13 -23.19 12.10
C GLY A 245 15.94 -23.40 13.36
N SER A 246 15.26 -23.87 14.40
CA SER A 246 15.88 -24.51 15.55
C SER A 246 16.64 -25.75 15.11
N GLU A 247 17.81 -25.57 14.51
CA GLU A 247 18.90 -26.53 14.54
C GLU A 247 20.05 -25.88 15.30
N ARG A 248 19.91 -25.87 16.64
CA ARG A 248 21.11 -25.92 17.47
C ARG A 248 21.78 -27.25 17.11
N SER A 249 22.74 -27.17 16.21
CA SER A 249 23.75 -28.20 16.00
C SER A 249 24.21 -28.64 17.39
N ALA A 250 23.87 -29.86 17.77
CA ALA A 250 24.36 -30.49 18.98
C ALA A 250 25.90 -30.43 18.91
N VAL A 251 26.48 -29.59 19.76
CA VAL A 251 27.92 -29.59 20.00
C VAL A 251 28.25 -30.99 20.52
N PRO A 252 29.11 -31.78 19.86
CA PRO A 252 29.57 -33.03 20.45
C PRO A 252 30.41 -32.66 21.68
N ALA A 253 30.09 -33.24 22.83
CA ALA A 253 30.88 -33.10 24.04
C ALA A 253 32.35 -33.44 23.74
N PRO A 254 33.33 -32.69 24.28
CA PRO A 254 34.73 -32.96 24.01
C PRO A 254 35.13 -34.28 24.67
N ALA A 255 35.67 -35.20 23.87
CA ALA A 255 36.32 -36.40 24.37
C ALA A 255 37.58 -35.98 25.14
N HIS A 256 37.64 -36.29 26.43
CA HIS A 256 38.85 -36.18 27.22
C HIS A 256 39.92 -37.11 26.66
N HIS A 257 40.95 -36.55 26.03
CA HIS A 257 42.18 -37.29 25.75
C HIS A 257 42.98 -37.39 27.05
N SER A 258 43.01 -38.58 27.64
CA SER A 258 43.98 -38.95 28.68
C SER A 258 45.39 -38.78 28.12
N ALA A 259 46.13 -37.82 28.66
CA ALA A 259 47.56 -37.71 28.42
C ALA A 259 48.28 -38.83 29.19
N GLU A 260 48.88 -39.74 28.44
CA GLU A 260 49.86 -40.70 28.94
C GLU A 260 51.09 -39.95 29.46
N LEU A 261 51.38 -40.09 30.75
CA LEU A 261 52.73 -39.90 31.29
C LEU A 261 53.43 -41.27 31.24
N ARG A 262 54.56 -41.32 30.54
CA ARG A 262 55.57 -42.39 30.57
C ARG A 262 56.95 -41.74 30.66
N PRO A 263 57.96 -42.46 31.17
CA PRO A 263 58.01 -43.32 32.35
C PRO A 263 58.68 -42.63 33.55
#